data_AF-A0A1J5AZL8-F1
#
_entry.id   AF-A0A1J5AZL8-F1
#
_cell.length_a   1.000
_cell.length_b   1.000
_cell.length_c   1.000
_cell.angle_alpha   90.00
_cell.angle_beta   90.00
_cell.angle_gamma   90.00
#
_symmetry.space_group_name_H-M   'P 1'
#
loop_
_entity.id
_entity.type
_entity.pdbx_description
1 polymer ?
#
loop_
_entity_poly.entity_id
_entity_poly.type
_entity_poly.pdbx_seq_one_letter_code
_entity_poly.pdbx_strand_id
1 'polypeptide(L)'
;MAEINSSKDLLKYLITLGKRVYRPAKPFLNPLLKKIKIIYLLIALLIIGLVGNYQYWMEKKAYEESLRQRAVIIQEIESWEKVLETKPEYRDILLRLALLNWKIYNNDKAKEYWEKANYLDPNRAEVQEVGKIIFPASLP
;
A
#
# COMPACT_ATOMS: atom_id res chain seq x y z
N MET A 1 20.80 -48.00 3.81
CA MET A 1 20.66 -46.53 3.69
C MET A 1 19.95 -46.05 4.94
N ALA A 2 20.68 -45.47 5.89
CA ALA A 2 20.09 -45.01 7.15
C ALA A 2 19.36 -43.70 6.88
N GLU A 3 18.03 -43.74 6.96
CA GLU A 3 17.17 -42.57 6.92
C GLU A 3 17.49 -41.72 8.16
N ILE A 4 18.34 -40.70 7.97
CA ILE A 4 18.62 -39.68 8.98
C ILE A 4 17.27 -39.10 9.32
N ASN A 5 16.80 -39.37 10.54
CA ASN A 5 15.57 -38.77 11.05
C ASN A 5 15.90 -37.31 11.38
N SER A 6 16.00 -36.50 10.32
CA SER A 6 16.54 -35.14 10.28
C SER A 6 15.95 -34.25 11.37
N SER A 7 14.67 -34.46 11.70
CA SER A 7 14.00 -33.78 12.80
C SER A 7 14.68 -34.02 14.17
N LYS A 8 15.03 -35.27 14.51
CA LYS A 8 15.64 -35.63 15.80
C LYS A 8 17.08 -35.15 15.91
N ASP A 9 17.84 -35.21 14.82
CA ASP A 9 19.23 -34.75 14.80
C ASP A 9 19.32 -33.22 14.83
N LEU A 10 18.43 -32.52 14.13
CA LEU A 10 18.29 -31.06 14.23
C LEU A 10 17.89 -30.63 15.65
N LEU A 11 16.95 -31.33 16.28
CA LEU A 11 16.59 -31.07 17.68
C LEU A 11 17.79 -31.26 18.62
N LYS A 12 18.57 -32.32 18.43
CA LYS A 12 19.78 -32.60 19.23
C LYS A 12 20.84 -31.51 19.05
N TYR A 13 21.05 -31.03 17.83
CA TYR A 13 21.94 -29.91 17.54
C TYR A 13 21.46 -28.62 18.20
N LEU A 14 20.18 -28.25 18.03
CA LEU A 14 19.58 -27.04 18.63
C LEU A 14 19.67 -27.06 20.15
N ILE A 15 19.41 -28.20 20.80
CA ILE A 15 19.56 -28.37 22.25
C ILE A 15 21.02 -28.16 22.67
N THR A 16 21.97 -28.68 21.90
CA THR A 16 23.41 -28.58 22.22
C THR A 16 23.92 -27.15 22.05
N LEU A 17 23.50 -26.47 20.97
CA LEU A 17 23.82 -25.07 20.71
C LEU A 17 23.21 -24.16 21.78
N GLY A 18 21.93 -24.36 22.10
CA GLY A 18 21.23 -23.61 23.15
C GLY A 18 21.91 -23.74 24.51
N LYS A 19 22.37 -24.95 24.88
CA LYS A 19 23.15 -25.16 26.11
C LYS A 19 24.49 -24.42 26.12
N ARG A 20 25.16 -24.32 24.97
CA ARG A 20 26.45 -23.62 24.83
C ARG A 20 26.29 -22.10 24.95
N VAL A 21 25.21 -21.54 24.40
CA VAL A 21 24.89 -20.11 24.48
C VAL A 21 24.33 -19.71 25.84
N TYR A 22 23.46 -20.54 26.44
CA TYR A 22 22.82 -20.23 27.71
C TYR A 22 23.77 -20.30 28.92
N ARG A 23 24.77 -21.19 28.91
CA ARG A 23 25.72 -21.36 30.04
C ARG A 23 26.47 -20.08 30.44
N PRO A 24 27.12 -19.32 29.53
CA PRO A 24 27.82 -18.08 29.90
C PRO A 24 26.86 -16.95 30.27
N ALA A 25 25.64 -16.92 29.69
CA ALA A 25 24.63 -15.90 29.99
C ALA A 25 23.81 -16.21 31.26
N LYS A 26 23.87 -17.44 31.77
CA LYS A 26 23.10 -17.94 32.93
C LYS A 26 23.13 -17.03 34.17
N PRO A 27 24.28 -16.53 34.67
CA PRO A 27 24.30 -15.69 35.88
C PRO A 27 23.56 -14.36 35.70
N PHE A 28 23.50 -13.82 34.48
CA PHE A 28 22.78 -12.59 34.16
C PHE A 28 21.29 -12.82 33.91
N LEU A 29 20.92 -13.94 33.27
CA LEU A 29 19.54 -14.27 32.93
C LEU A 29 18.72 -14.83 34.11
N ASN A 30 19.34 -15.62 35.00
CA ASN A 30 18.65 -16.31 36.10
C ASN A 30 17.94 -15.38 37.10
N PRO A 31 18.51 -14.25 37.57
CA PRO A 31 17.78 -13.33 38.45
C PRO A 31 16.66 -12.56 37.73
N LEU A 32 16.74 -12.38 36.41
CA LEU A 32 15.71 -11.73 35.59
C LEU A 32 14.53 -12.69 35.30
N LEU A 33 14.83 -13.91 34.86
CA LEU A 33 13.84 -14.93 34.53
C LEU A 33 13.08 -15.46 35.76
N LYS A 34 13.70 -15.50 36.95
CA LYS A 34 13.01 -15.89 38.19
C LYS A 34 11.99 -14.85 38.67
N LYS A 35 12.16 -13.58 38.31
CA LYS A 35 11.24 -12.49 38.66
C LYS A 35 10.04 -12.41 37.71
N ILE A 36 10.26 -12.76 36.44
CA ILE A 36 9.22 -12.73 35.41
C ILE A 36 8.47 -14.06 35.40
N LYS A 37 7.22 -14.05 35.85
CA LYS A 37 6.36 -15.22 35.71
C LYS A 37 6.14 -15.53 34.23
N ILE A 38 6.31 -16.78 33.83
CA ILE A 38 6.10 -17.26 32.44
C ILE A 38 4.76 -16.79 31.87
N ILE A 39 3.72 -16.67 32.72
CA ILE A 39 2.41 -16.17 32.32
C ILE A 39 2.46 -14.76 31.70
N TYR A 40 3.34 -13.87 32.16
CA TYR A 40 3.49 -12.54 31.57
C TYR A 40 4.10 -12.58 30.17
N LEU A 41 5.01 -13.53 29.91
CA LEU A 41 5.57 -13.73 28.57
C LEU A 41 4.51 -14.26 27.60
N LEU A 42 3.66 -15.17 28.07
CA LEU A 42 2.53 -15.68 27.28
C LEU A 42 1.50 -14.60 26.99
N ILE A 43 1.17 -13.77 27.99
CA ILE A 43 0.27 -12.61 27.81
C ILE A 43 0.87 -11.63 26.81
N ALA A 44 2.16 -11.31 26.92
CA ALA A 44 2.84 -10.41 25.98
C ALA A 44 2.80 -10.95 24.53
N LEU A 45 3.04 -12.24 24.34
CA LEU A 45 2.99 -12.88 23.03
C LEU A 45 1.57 -12.87 22.43
N LEU A 46 0.56 -13.08 23.28
CA LEU A 46 -0.85 -13.00 22.89
C LEU A 46 -1.23 -11.57 22.47
N ILE A 47 -0.79 -10.54 23.22
CA ILE A 47 -1.02 -9.14 22.89
C ILE A 47 -0.37 -8.79 21.54
N ILE A 48 0.88 -9.21 21.31
CA ILE A 48 1.56 -8.96 20.03
C ILE A 48 0.77 -9.57 18.86
N GLY A 49 0.28 -10.80 19.02
CA GLY A 49 -0.57 -11.45 18.02
C GLY A 49 -1.86 -10.70 17.74
N LEU A 50 -2.56 -10.24 18.79
CA LEU A 50 -3.80 -9.48 18.66
C LEU A 50 -3.57 -8.10 18.01
N VAL A 51 -2.53 -7.38 18.40
CA VAL A 51 -2.19 -6.06 17.85
C VAL A 51 -1.82 -6.18 16.38
N GLY A 52 -0.95 -7.14 16.02
CA GLY A 52 -0.59 -7.38 14.63
C GLY A 52 -1.80 -7.76 13.76
N ASN A 53 -2.71 -8.60 14.29
CA ASN A 53 -3.94 -8.94 13.59
C ASN A 53 -4.87 -7.73 13.41
N TYR A 54 -4.97 -6.86 14.41
CA TYR A 54 -5.76 -5.63 14.33
C TYR A 54 -5.19 -4.65 13.29
N GLN A 55 -3.87 -4.42 13.30
CA GLN A 55 -3.18 -3.58 12.31
C GLN A 55 -3.38 -4.11 10.89
N TYR A 56 -3.18 -5.40 10.68
CA TYR A 56 -3.41 -6.05 9.39
C TYR A 56 -4.85 -5.86 8.89
N TRP A 57 -5.84 -6.04 9.77
CA TRP A 57 -7.24 -5.85 9.40
C TRP A 57 -7.55 -4.40 9.00
N MET A 58 -6.98 -3.44 9.73
CA MET A 58 -7.14 -2.01 9.43
C MET A 58 -6.52 -1.64 8.07
N GLU A 59 -5.29 -2.07 7.81
CA GLU A 59 -4.61 -1.84 6.53
C GLU A 59 -5.37 -2.48 5.36
N LYS A 60 -5.81 -3.73 5.54
CA LYS A 60 -6.61 -4.43 4.54
C LYS A 60 -7.90 -3.69 4.20
N LYS A 61 -8.60 -3.19 5.21
CA LYS A 61 -9.84 -2.41 5.01
C LYS A 61 -9.58 -1.11 4.26
N ALA A 62 -8.51 -0.39 4.62
CA ALA A 62 -8.11 0.83 3.92
C ALA A 62 -7.72 0.56 2.46
N TYR A 63 -7.02 -0.54 2.21
CA TYR A 63 -6.66 -0.97 0.87
C TYR A 63 -7.90 -1.33 0.04
N GLU A 64 -8.82 -2.11 0.57
CA GLU A 64 -10.08 -2.46 -0.12
C GLU A 64 -10.89 -1.22 -0.47
N GLU A 65 -10.96 -0.24 0.44
CA GLU A 65 -11.64 1.03 0.19
C GLU A 65 -10.96 1.82 -0.93
N SER A 66 -9.62 1.88 -0.95
CA SER A 66 -8.86 2.54 -2.02
C SER A 66 -9.11 1.91 -3.39
N LEU A 67 -9.25 0.58 -3.45
CA LEU A 67 -9.59 -0.13 -4.68
C LEU A 67 -11.01 0.17 -5.15
N ARG A 68 -11.97 0.24 -4.21
CA ARG A 68 -13.35 0.62 -4.53
C ARG A 68 -13.42 2.03 -5.09
N GLN A 69 -12.75 2.99 -4.46
CA GLN A 69 -12.69 4.37 -4.95
C GLN A 69 -12.05 4.44 -6.35
N ARG A 70 -10.96 3.70 -6.57
CA ARG A 70 -10.34 3.61 -7.89
C ARG A 70 -11.30 3.03 -8.93
N ALA A 71 -12.04 1.97 -8.60
CA ALA A 71 -13.01 1.36 -9.51
C ALA A 71 -14.15 2.32 -9.88
N VAL A 72 -14.65 3.10 -8.92
CA VAL A 72 -15.67 4.13 -9.19
C VAL A 72 -15.15 5.19 -10.16
N ILE A 73 -13.90 5.66 -9.98
CA ILE A 73 -13.30 6.63 -10.90
C ILE A 73 -13.15 6.04 -12.31
N ILE A 74 -12.77 4.76 -12.43
CA ILE A 74 -12.67 4.08 -13.74
C ILE A 74 -14.03 4.02 -14.43
N GLN A 75 -15.10 3.67 -13.71
CA GLN A 75 -16.46 3.67 -14.27
C GLN A 75 -16.91 5.07 -14.69
N GLU A 76 -16.52 6.10 -13.95
CA GLU A 76 -16.79 7.50 -14.31
C GLU A 76 -16.05 7.88 -15.59
N ILE A 77 -14.77 7.50 -15.75
CA ILE A 77 -13.99 7.70 -16.97
C ILE A 77 -14.68 7.07 -18.18
N GLU A 78 -15.06 5.78 -18.08
CA GLU A 78 -15.75 5.08 -19.16
C GLU A 78 -17.07 5.77 -19.56
N SER A 79 -17.79 6.30 -18.58
CA SER A 79 -19.04 7.04 -18.83
C SER A 79 -18.79 8.34 -19.59
N TRP A 80 -17.77 9.10 -19.19
CA TRP A 80 -17.39 10.34 -19.87
C TRP A 80 -16.77 10.12 -21.25
N GLU A 81 -15.98 9.05 -21.44
CA GLU A 81 -15.42 8.66 -22.74
C GLU A 81 -16.56 8.40 -23.75
N LYS A 82 -17.65 7.73 -23.35
CA LYS A 82 -18.84 7.55 -24.20
C LYS A 82 -19.53 8.86 -24.57
N VAL A 83 -19.60 9.83 -23.64
CA VAL A 83 -20.16 11.14 -23.96
C VAL A 83 -19.25 11.87 -24.95
N LEU A 84 -17.94 11.74 -24.80
CA LEU A 84 -16.95 12.33 -25.70
C LEU A 84 -17.08 11.77 -27.13
N GLU A 85 -17.45 10.51 -27.33
CA GLU A 85 -17.72 9.95 -28.67
C GLU A 85 -18.82 10.72 -29.41
N THR A 86 -19.83 11.23 -28.70
CA THR A 86 -20.92 12.02 -29.29
C THR A 86 -20.58 13.51 -29.44
N LYS A 87 -19.66 14.02 -28.61
CA LYS A 87 -19.25 15.44 -28.57
C LYS A 87 -17.73 15.53 -28.36
N PRO A 88 -16.93 15.24 -29.41
CA PRO A 88 -15.48 15.02 -29.28
C PRO A 88 -14.70 16.27 -28.87
N GLU A 89 -15.25 17.45 -29.10
CA GLU A 89 -14.58 18.74 -28.86
C GLU A 89 -15.18 19.49 -27.65
N TYR A 90 -15.74 18.76 -26.69
CA TYR A 90 -16.28 19.38 -25.48
C TYR A 90 -15.20 19.51 -24.39
N ARG A 91 -14.56 20.68 -24.36
CA ARG A 91 -13.43 21.02 -23.48
C ARG A 91 -13.67 20.73 -22.00
N ASP A 92 -14.89 20.91 -21.49
CA ASP A 92 -15.20 20.65 -20.07
C ASP A 92 -15.15 19.14 -19.75
N ILE A 93 -15.58 18.28 -20.68
CA ILE A 93 -15.45 16.82 -20.55
C ILE A 93 -13.98 16.41 -20.65
N LEU A 94 -13.22 17.01 -21.57
CA LEU A 94 -11.78 16.75 -21.70
C LEU A 94 -11.04 17.09 -20.40
N LEU A 95 -11.33 18.24 -19.78
CA LEU A 95 -10.77 18.59 -18.46
C LEU A 95 -11.19 17.61 -17.36
N ARG A 96 -12.45 17.19 -17.34
CA ARG A 96 -12.95 16.20 -16.39
C ARG A 96 -12.20 14.88 -16.52
N LEU A 97 -12.04 14.39 -17.75
CA LEU A 97 -11.29 13.17 -18.06
C LEU A 97 -9.81 13.28 -17.69
N ALA A 98 -9.20 14.44 -17.92
CA ALA A 98 -7.81 14.71 -17.53
C ALA A 98 -7.63 14.57 -16.01
N LEU A 99 -8.50 15.22 -15.22
CA LEU A 99 -8.47 15.15 -13.76
C LEU A 99 -8.76 13.74 -13.22
N LEU A 100 -9.73 13.03 -13.79
CA LEU A 100 -10.05 11.66 -13.36
C LEU A 100 -8.89 10.70 -13.64
N ASN A 101 -8.24 10.82 -14.81
CA ASN A 101 -7.06 10.01 -15.13
C ASN A 101 -5.87 10.35 -14.23
N TRP A 102 -5.67 11.62 -13.88
CA TRP A 102 -4.64 12.03 -12.91
C TRP A 102 -4.88 11.41 -11.53
N LYS A 103 -6.13 11.38 -11.05
CA LYS A 103 -6.48 10.78 -9.74
C LYS A 103 -6.16 9.28 -9.64
N ILE A 104 -6.17 8.56 -10.76
CA ILE A 104 -5.81 7.13 -10.80
C ILE A 104 -4.37 6.88 -11.24
N TYR A 105 -3.54 7.93 -11.24
CA TYR A 105 -2.14 7.94 -11.65
C TYR A 105 -1.90 7.55 -13.12
N ASN A 106 -2.91 7.71 -13.98
CA ASN A 106 -2.78 7.52 -15.42
C ASN A 106 -2.33 8.82 -16.09
N ASN A 107 -1.07 9.18 -15.84
CA ASN A 107 -0.52 10.48 -16.23
C ASN A 107 -0.52 10.70 -17.74
N ASP A 108 -0.31 9.67 -18.54
CA ASP A 108 -0.23 9.81 -20.01
C ASP A 108 -1.58 10.22 -20.59
N LYS A 109 -2.67 9.50 -20.23
CA LYS A 109 -4.02 9.90 -20.62
C LYS A 109 -4.42 11.26 -20.04
N ALA A 110 -4.02 11.55 -18.79
CA ALA A 110 -4.32 12.83 -18.18
C ALA A 110 -3.76 14.00 -19.00
N LYS A 111 -2.49 13.87 -19.42
CA LYS A 111 -1.82 14.86 -20.29
C LYS A 111 -2.51 14.97 -21.65
N GLU A 112 -2.79 13.85 -22.30
CA GLU A 112 -3.45 13.83 -23.61
C GLU A 112 -4.80 14.58 -23.58
N TYR A 113 -5.65 14.32 -22.60
CA TYR A 113 -6.94 15.00 -22.49
C TYR A 113 -6.78 16.49 -22.16
N TRP A 114 -5.82 16.84 -21.32
CA TRP A 114 -5.54 18.25 -21.02
C TRP A 114 -5.01 18.99 -22.25
N GLU A 115 -4.10 18.40 -23.02
CA GLU A 115 -3.56 19.00 -24.25
C GLU A 115 -4.67 19.29 -25.25
N LYS A 116 -5.63 18.35 -25.42
CA LYS A 116 -6.83 18.57 -26.23
C LYS A 116 -7.69 19.71 -25.69
N ALA A 117 -7.93 19.77 -24.39
CA ALA A 117 -8.69 20.86 -23.77
C ALA A 117 -8.00 22.22 -23.95
N ASN A 118 -6.67 22.25 -23.81
CA ASN A 118 -5.83 23.43 -23.97
C ASN A 118 -5.74 23.89 -25.43
N TYR A 119 -5.79 22.97 -26.39
CA TYR A 119 -5.90 23.33 -27.80
C TYR A 119 -7.21 24.04 -28.12
N LEU A 120 -8.33 23.61 -27.51
CA LEU A 120 -9.65 24.19 -27.76
C LEU A 120 -9.83 25.57 -27.14
N ASP A 121 -9.32 25.79 -25.93
CA ASP A 121 -9.38 27.10 -25.28
C ASP A 121 -8.21 27.27 -24.29
N PRO A 122 -7.05 27.71 -24.78
CA PRO A 122 -5.86 27.83 -23.95
C PRO A 122 -5.96 28.94 -22.91
N ASN A 123 -6.84 29.92 -23.10
CA ASN A 123 -6.90 31.11 -22.24
C ASN A 123 -7.90 30.97 -21.09
N ARG A 124 -8.67 29.88 -21.03
CA ARG A 124 -9.59 29.64 -19.91
C ARG A 124 -8.82 29.31 -18.63
N ALA A 125 -9.19 30.00 -17.55
CA ALA A 125 -8.56 29.84 -16.24
C ALA A 125 -8.54 28.37 -15.76
N GLU A 126 -9.66 27.66 -15.90
CA GLU A 126 -9.77 26.25 -15.51
C GLU A 126 -8.76 25.34 -16.24
N VAL A 127 -8.52 25.58 -17.52
CA VAL A 127 -7.54 24.81 -18.29
C VAL A 127 -6.14 25.03 -17.73
N GLN A 128 -5.77 26.28 -17.44
CA GLN A 128 -4.47 26.61 -16.85
C GLN A 128 -4.29 26.02 -15.45
N GLU A 129 -5.34 26.04 -14.63
CA GLU A 129 -5.32 25.44 -13.30
C GLU A 129 -5.13 23.92 -13.34
N VAL A 130 -5.89 23.22 -14.20
CA VAL A 130 -5.71 21.78 -14.42
C VAL A 130 -4.32 21.47 -14.98
N GLY A 131 -3.78 22.35 -15.83
CA GLY A 131 -2.43 22.24 -16.37
C GLY A 131 -1.37 22.23 -15.27
N LYS A 132 -1.47 23.13 -14.28
CA LYS A 132 -0.57 23.16 -13.11
C LYS A 132 -0.62 21.85 -12.29
N ILE A 133 -1.78 21.21 -12.21
CA ILE A 133 -1.97 19.95 -11.48
C ILE A 133 -1.29 18.79 -12.24
N ILE A 134 -1.48 18.72 -13.56
CA ILE A 134 -0.97 17.63 -14.40
C ILE A 134 0.54 17.80 -14.68
N PHE A 135 1.00 19.05 -14.73
CA PHE A 135 2.37 19.43 -15.04
C PHE A 135 2.99 20.32 -13.94
N PRO A 136 3.22 19.77 -12.73
CA PRO A 136 3.69 20.56 -11.58
C PRO A 136 5.11 21.14 -11.73
N ALA A 137 5.88 20.71 -12.74
CA ALA A 137 7.29 21.07 -12.93
C ALA A 137 7.60 21.85 -14.21
N SER A 138 6.61 22.23 -15.03
CA SER A 138 6.87 22.77 -16.38
C SER A 138 6.11 24.05 -16.75
N LEU A 139 5.80 24.91 -15.78
CA LEU A 139 5.42 26.29 -16.06
C LEU A 139 6.51 27.23 -15.50
N PRO A 140 6.99 28.20 -16.28
CA PRO A 140 8.05 29.13 -15.87
C PRO A 140 7.67 29.97 -14.65
#